data_AF-A0A946VI89-F1
#
_entry.id   AF-A0A946VI89-F1
#
_cell.length_a   1.000
_cell.length_b   1.000
_cell.length_c   1.000
_cell.angle_alpha   90.00
_cell.angle_beta   90.00
_cell.angle_gamma   90.00
#
_symmetry.space_group_name_H-M   'P 1'
#
loop_
_entity.id
_entity.type
_entity.pdbx_description
1 polymer ?
#
loop_
_entity_poly.entity_id
_entity_poly.type
_entity_poly.pdbx_seq_one_letter_code
_entity_poly.pdbx_strand_id
1 'polypeptide(L)'
;MSAQLLIIVVGIVLIGVTVLSSLGKKDPGTQLINPKVAIPLAILGVLMVIYGSYTSDVSYVSSQMEQVTRGNKVEVKGPVNSVKVISPVEADSVDCRILSMGLYPEGHEKDIWVVLKPSDEKYYPQSDHTNTSYKRDGEWQVVTRFGGDLGEKYELIVYETDVSASEFFSTTIQDWKNQEAYPGLEDADMPQSAIEVDRINVYLGKNCRGVF
;
A
#
# COMPACT_ATOMS: atom_id res chain seq x y z
N MET A 1 -13.49 14.52 16.08
CA MET A 1 -12.05 14.34 16.37
C MET A 1 -11.83 12.88 16.69
N SER A 2 -10.89 12.21 16.00
CA SER A 2 -10.55 10.82 16.31
C SER A 2 -9.90 10.71 17.69
N ALA A 3 -10.13 9.62 18.42
CA ALA A 3 -9.61 9.42 19.77
C ALA A 3 -8.07 9.56 19.82
N GLN A 4 -7.38 9.13 18.77
CA GLN A 4 -5.92 9.24 18.62
C GLN A 4 -5.44 10.70 18.54
N LEU A 5 -6.14 11.52 17.76
CA LEU A 5 -5.85 12.96 17.63
C LEU A 5 -6.04 13.68 18.98
N LEU A 6 -7.02 13.24 19.76
CA LEU A 6 -7.28 13.77 21.10
C LEU A 6 -6.13 13.41 22.07
N ILE A 7 -5.61 12.17 22.01
CA ILE A 7 -4.46 11.72 22.80
C ILE A 7 -3.20 12.57 22.48
N ILE A 8 -2.94 12.83 21.19
CA ILE A 8 -1.80 13.66 20.77
C ILE A 8 -1.92 15.08 21.31
N VAL A 9 -3.10 15.70 21.17
CA VAL A 9 -3.35 17.07 21.66
C VAL A 9 -3.16 17.15 23.18
N VAL A 10 -3.69 16.19 23.93
CA VAL A 10 -3.49 16.13 25.39
C VAL A 10 -2.02 15.97 25.75
N GLY A 11 -1.28 15.11 25.04
CA GLY A 11 0.16 14.93 25.24
C GLY A 11 0.96 16.22 25.03
N ILE A 12 0.67 16.96 23.95
CA ILE A 12 1.31 18.25 23.65
C ILE A 12 1.01 19.29 24.74
N VAL A 13 -0.25 19.36 25.22
CA VAL A 13 -0.64 20.29 26.29
C VAL A 13 0.12 19.98 27.58
N LEU A 14 0.25 18.69 27.95
CA LEU A 14 1.01 18.28 29.14
C LEU A 14 2.48 18.70 29.05
N ILE A 15 3.11 18.50 27.89
CA ILE A 15 4.49 18.94 27.66
C ILE A 15 4.57 20.47 27.74
N GLY A 16 3.68 21.21 27.07
CA GLY A 16 3.67 22.68 27.07
C GLY A 16 3.54 23.27 28.47
N VAL A 17 2.64 22.74 29.29
CA VAL A 17 2.43 23.19 30.67
C VAL A 17 3.67 22.96 31.54
N THR A 18 4.33 21.81 31.40
CA THR A 18 5.55 21.50 32.16
C THR A 18 6.75 22.36 31.72
N VAL A 19 6.89 22.63 30.42
CA VAL A 19 7.92 23.54 29.87
C VAL A 19 7.68 24.99 30.32
N LEU A 20 6.45 25.48 30.26
CA LEU A 20 6.11 26.82 30.75
C LEU A 20 6.38 26.96 32.25
N SER A 21 6.06 25.92 33.04
CA SER A 21 6.39 25.90 34.47
C SER A 21 7.90 25.84 34.75
N SER A 22 8.70 25.32 33.81
CA SER A 22 10.17 25.27 33.89
C SER A 22 10.86 26.58 33.48
N LEU A 23 10.21 27.39 32.64
CA LEU A 23 10.76 28.66 32.13
C LEU A 23 10.57 29.82 33.13
N GLY A 24 9.71 29.66 34.13
CA GLY A 24 9.58 30.61 35.24
C GLY A 24 10.87 30.74 36.04
N LYS A 25 11.20 31.95 36.51
CA LYS A 25 12.33 32.17 37.42
C LYS A 25 12.25 31.23 38.62
N LYS A 26 13.41 30.81 39.16
CA LYS A 26 13.56 29.93 40.34
C LYS A 26 13.00 30.51 41.66
N ASP A 27 12.10 31.49 41.59
CA ASP A 27 11.36 31.95 42.75
C ASP A 27 10.23 30.95 43.06
N PRO A 28 10.10 30.49 44.32
CA PRO A 28 9.05 29.55 44.72
C PRO A 28 7.62 30.05 44.43
N GLY A 29 7.42 31.36 44.27
CA GLY A 29 6.14 31.98 43.96
C GLY A 29 5.74 31.98 42.48
N THR A 30 6.63 31.61 41.56
CA THR A 30 6.38 31.60 40.11
C THR A 30 6.32 30.20 39.49
N GLN A 31 6.53 29.14 40.28
CA GLN A 31 6.36 27.76 39.81
C GLN A 31 4.87 27.38 39.78
N LEU A 32 4.33 27.20 38.58
CA LEU A 32 2.96 26.74 38.36
C LEU A 32 2.75 25.31 38.85
N ILE A 33 3.79 24.46 38.76
CA ILE A 33 3.73 23.04 39.12
C ILE A 33 4.99 22.64 39.89
N ASN A 34 4.81 21.84 40.95
CA ASN A 34 5.91 21.26 41.71
C ASN A 34 6.78 20.35 40.81
N PRO A 35 8.12 20.47 40.83
CA PRO A 35 9.02 19.63 40.04
C PRO A 35 8.77 18.11 40.17
N LYS A 36 8.36 17.65 41.36
CA LYS A 36 8.03 16.23 41.60
C LYS A 36 6.81 15.73 40.81
N VAL A 37 5.95 16.65 40.39
CA VAL A 37 4.74 16.38 39.59
C VAL A 37 4.98 16.72 38.11
N ALA A 38 5.77 17.76 37.84
CA ALA A 38 6.10 18.19 36.49
C ALA A 38 6.86 17.12 35.69
N ILE A 39 7.83 16.44 36.33
CA ILE A 39 8.64 15.41 35.67
C ILE A 39 7.78 14.21 35.21
N PRO A 40 6.94 13.58 36.07
CA PRO A 40 6.03 12.53 35.63
C PRO A 40 5.05 12.97 34.53
N LEU A 41 4.51 14.20 34.61
CA LEU A 41 3.59 14.72 33.59
C LEU A 41 4.27 14.90 32.23
N ALA A 42 5.51 15.36 32.20
CA ALA A 42 6.28 15.50 30.97
C ALA A 42 6.54 14.13 30.32
N ILE A 43 6.93 13.13 31.12
CA ILE A 43 7.14 11.75 30.65
C ILE A 43 5.84 11.17 30.10
N LEU A 44 4.73 11.33 30.83
CA LEU A 44 3.42 10.87 30.38
C LEU A 44 2.99 11.55 29.08
N GLY A 45 3.21 12.86 28.95
CA GLY A 45 2.92 13.60 27.72
C GLY A 45 3.72 13.09 26.52
N VAL A 46 5.02 12.83 26.70
CA VAL A 46 5.87 12.24 25.64
C VAL A 46 5.38 10.85 25.25
N LEU A 47 5.06 9.99 26.22
CA LEU A 47 4.53 8.65 25.94
C LEU A 47 3.18 8.71 25.19
N MET A 48 2.30 9.65 25.54
CA MET A 48 1.04 9.87 24.85
C MET A 48 1.24 10.34 23.41
N VAL A 49 2.20 11.25 23.15
CA VAL A 49 2.52 11.68 21.78
C VAL A 49 3.08 10.52 20.97
N ILE A 50 3.98 9.71 21.53
CA ILE A 50 4.54 8.53 20.85
C ILE A 50 3.44 7.52 20.53
N TYR A 51 2.64 7.13 21.53
CA TYR A 51 1.55 6.18 21.37
C TYR A 51 0.48 6.69 20.39
N GLY A 52 0.06 7.94 20.54
CA GLY A 52 -0.89 8.59 19.65
C GLY A 52 -0.36 8.63 18.21
N SER A 53 0.91 8.97 18.01
CA SER A 53 1.52 8.99 16.68
C SER A 53 1.62 7.60 16.05
N TYR A 54 2.00 6.59 16.83
CA TYR A 54 2.13 5.20 16.38
C TYR A 54 0.78 4.57 16.01
N THR A 55 -0.28 4.94 16.74
CA THR A 55 -1.64 4.40 16.53
C THR A 55 -2.50 5.26 15.61
N SER A 56 -2.08 6.48 15.32
CA SER A 56 -2.72 7.34 14.34
C SER A 56 -2.13 7.08 12.95
N ASP A 57 -2.98 7.14 11.93
CA ASP A 57 -2.56 7.19 10.52
C ASP A 57 -1.69 8.44 10.18
N VAL A 58 -1.37 9.29 11.17
CA VAL A 58 -0.47 10.45 11.04
C VAL A 58 1.00 10.04 11.03
N SER A 59 1.29 8.75 11.24
CA SER A 59 2.57 8.18 10.82
C SER A 59 2.64 8.23 9.29
N TYR A 60 3.04 9.39 8.75
CA TYR A 60 3.95 9.43 7.62
C TYR A 60 5.22 8.72 8.10
N VAL A 61 5.17 7.38 8.10
CA VAL A 61 6.36 6.59 7.94
C VAL A 61 6.96 7.18 6.68
N SER A 62 8.07 7.91 6.84
CA SER A 62 9.09 8.00 5.82
C SER A 62 9.52 6.55 5.59
N SER A 63 8.68 5.75 4.92
CA SER A 63 9.17 4.63 4.17
C SER A 63 10.21 5.28 3.30
N GLN A 64 11.47 4.83 3.41
CA GLN A 64 12.44 5.18 2.40
C GLN A 64 11.72 5.02 1.07
N MET A 65 11.64 6.09 0.26
CA MET A 65 10.88 6.06 -1.00
C MET A 65 11.25 4.76 -1.69
N GLU A 66 10.30 3.84 -1.69
CA GLU A 66 10.60 2.44 -1.92
C GLU A 66 11.02 2.36 -3.38
N GLN A 67 12.29 2.01 -3.64
CA GLN A 67 12.77 1.87 -5.01
C GLN A 67 12.17 0.57 -5.56
N VAL A 68 11.01 0.69 -6.18
CA VAL A 68 10.38 -0.43 -6.87
C VAL A 68 11.21 -0.73 -8.12
N THR A 69 11.71 -1.96 -8.26
CA THR A 69 12.41 -2.37 -9.48
C THR A 69 11.45 -2.28 -10.66
N ARG A 70 11.90 -1.72 -11.79
CA ARG A 70 11.16 -1.74 -13.04
C ARG A 70 11.69 -2.90 -13.89
N GLY A 71 10.80 -3.76 -14.39
CA GLY A 71 11.16 -4.84 -15.33
C GLY A 71 11.55 -4.30 -16.71
N ASN A 72 11.75 -5.20 -17.68
CA ASN A 72 11.93 -4.77 -19.06
C ASN A 72 10.67 -4.06 -19.57
N LYS A 73 10.81 -3.09 -20.47
CA LYS A 73 9.68 -2.31 -21.02
C LYS A 73 9.63 -2.46 -22.54
N VAL A 74 8.47 -2.79 -23.09
CA VAL A 74 8.24 -2.77 -24.54
C VAL A 74 8.18 -1.33 -25.04
N GLU A 75 8.93 -1.01 -26.09
CA GLU A 75 8.74 0.23 -26.85
C GLU A 75 7.48 0.12 -27.72
N VAL A 76 6.48 0.95 -27.45
CA VAL A 76 5.26 1.01 -28.25
C VAL A 76 5.32 2.21 -29.19
N LYS A 77 5.23 1.96 -30.50
CA LYS A 77 5.14 2.99 -31.54
C LYS A 77 3.77 2.91 -32.21
N GLY A 78 2.95 3.95 -32.07
CA GLY A 78 1.62 4.04 -32.69
C GLY A 78 0.47 4.15 -31.68
N PRO A 79 -0.78 4.23 -32.17
CA PRO A 79 -1.96 4.39 -31.32
C PRO A 79 -2.23 3.16 -30.45
N VAL A 80 -2.72 3.42 -29.23
CA VAL A 80 -3.09 2.37 -28.25
C VAL A 80 -4.59 2.08 -28.41
N ASN A 81 -4.90 0.86 -28.85
CA ASN A 81 -6.28 0.44 -29.15
C ASN A 81 -6.90 -0.47 -28.10
N SER A 82 -6.09 -1.00 -27.16
CA SER A 82 -6.54 -1.85 -26.07
C SER A 82 -5.68 -1.63 -24.83
N VAL A 83 -6.22 -2.02 -23.68
CA VAL A 83 -5.42 -2.14 -22.45
C VAL A 83 -4.42 -3.27 -22.63
N LYS A 84 -3.16 -3.04 -22.26
CA LYS A 84 -2.09 -4.06 -22.31
C LYS A 84 -0.95 -3.77 -21.35
N VAL A 85 -0.23 -4.80 -20.96
CA VAL A 85 1.02 -4.72 -20.20
C VAL A 85 2.15 -4.28 -21.13
N ILE A 86 3.03 -3.43 -20.61
CA ILE A 86 4.29 -3.06 -21.28
C ILE A 86 5.52 -3.36 -20.42
N SER A 87 5.33 -3.56 -19.12
CA SER A 87 6.38 -3.99 -18.19
C SER A 87 5.74 -4.72 -17.01
N PRO A 88 6.22 -5.90 -16.60
CA PRO A 88 7.27 -6.71 -17.24
C PRO A 88 6.84 -7.22 -18.63
N VAL A 89 7.74 -7.87 -19.36
CA VAL A 89 7.44 -8.50 -20.66
C VAL A 89 7.33 -10.02 -20.54
N GLU A 90 6.77 -10.66 -21.57
CA GLU A 90 6.64 -12.12 -21.61
C GLU A 90 7.97 -12.83 -21.32
N ALA A 91 7.90 -13.82 -20.44
CA ALA A 91 9.01 -14.62 -19.93
C ALA A 91 10.09 -13.86 -19.15
N ASP A 92 9.82 -12.61 -18.71
CA ASP A 92 10.75 -11.88 -17.86
C ASP A 92 11.01 -12.61 -16.54
N SER A 93 12.25 -12.47 -16.06
CA SER A 93 12.61 -12.80 -14.69
C SER A 93 12.44 -11.56 -13.81
N VAL A 94 11.55 -11.65 -12.81
CA VAL A 94 11.13 -10.50 -11.98
C VAL A 94 11.63 -10.62 -10.54
N ASP A 95 11.87 -9.47 -9.92
CA ASP A 95 12.08 -9.38 -8.47
C ASP A 95 10.78 -9.66 -7.71
N CYS A 96 10.88 -9.89 -6.39
CA CYS A 96 9.73 -10.10 -5.51
C CYS A 96 8.73 -8.94 -5.52
N ARG A 97 9.15 -7.75 -5.93
CA ARG A 97 8.34 -6.54 -5.96
C ARG A 97 8.76 -5.66 -7.13
N ILE A 98 7.87 -5.45 -8.08
CA ILE A 98 8.15 -4.63 -9.27
C ILE A 98 7.00 -3.66 -9.53
N LEU A 99 7.28 -2.64 -10.34
CA LEU A 99 6.26 -1.74 -10.85
C LEU A 99 5.77 -2.33 -12.17
N SER A 100 4.59 -2.93 -12.14
CA SER A 100 3.92 -3.36 -13.37
C SER A 100 3.26 -2.15 -14.01
N MET A 101 3.36 -2.08 -15.32
CA MET A 101 2.92 -0.94 -16.11
C MET A 101 2.29 -1.40 -17.41
N GLY A 102 1.44 -0.54 -17.96
CA GLY A 102 0.86 -0.75 -19.26
C GLY A 102 0.27 0.50 -19.86
N LEU A 103 -0.42 0.31 -20.99
CA LEU A 103 -1.09 1.37 -21.72
C LEU A 103 -2.59 1.09 -21.77
N TYR A 104 -3.38 2.15 -21.94
CA TYR A 104 -4.81 2.07 -22.22
C TYR A 104 -5.23 3.10 -23.28
N PRO A 105 -6.35 2.87 -24.01
CA PRO A 105 -6.82 3.80 -25.05
C PRO A 105 -7.30 5.14 -24.50
N GLU A 106 -7.23 6.19 -25.32
CA GLU A 106 -7.80 7.49 -24.93
C GLU A 106 -9.30 7.38 -24.62
N GLY A 107 -9.76 8.03 -23.54
CA GLY A 107 -11.15 7.95 -23.08
C GLY A 107 -11.54 6.63 -22.38
N HIS A 108 -10.57 5.78 -22.02
CA HIS A 108 -10.85 4.57 -21.26
C HIS A 108 -11.19 4.89 -19.79
N GLU A 109 -12.46 4.71 -19.42
CA GLU A 109 -12.98 5.04 -18.09
C GLU A 109 -12.98 3.87 -17.10
N LYS A 110 -12.92 2.62 -17.57
CA LYS A 110 -12.94 1.47 -16.67
C LYS A 110 -11.68 1.39 -15.80
N ASP A 111 -11.84 0.75 -14.66
CA ASP A 111 -10.74 0.42 -13.76
C ASP A 111 -9.88 -0.69 -14.36
N ILE A 112 -8.60 -0.69 -14.01
CA ILE A 112 -7.61 -1.65 -14.52
C ILE A 112 -7.02 -2.37 -13.32
N TRP A 113 -7.22 -3.67 -13.24
CA TRP A 113 -6.68 -4.51 -12.18
C TRP A 113 -5.62 -5.45 -12.72
N VAL A 114 -4.55 -5.60 -11.96
CA VAL A 114 -3.59 -6.68 -12.18
C VAL A 114 -3.87 -7.77 -11.17
N VAL A 115 -3.95 -9.01 -11.65
CA VAL A 115 -4.17 -10.21 -10.85
C VAL A 115 -3.05 -11.17 -11.15
N LEU A 116 -2.40 -11.67 -10.10
CA LEU A 116 -1.35 -12.68 -10.23
C LEU A 116 -1.96 -14.08 -10.02
N LYS A 117 -1.51 -15.03 -10.84
CA LYS A 117 -1.84 -16.45 -10.69
C LYS A 117 -0.54 -17.27 -10.60
N PRO A 118 -0.12 -17.71 -9.39
CA PRO A 118 1.05 -18.56 -9.17
C PRO A 118 0.77 -20.02 -9.55
N SER A 119 1.71 -20.90 -9.19
CA SER A 119 1.62 -22.35 -9.38
C SER A 119 0.52 -23.06 -8.57
N ASP A 120 -0.09 -22.39 -7.60
CA ASP A 120 -1.22 -22.93 -6.82
C ASP A 120 -2.59 -22.72 -7.49
N GLU A 121 -2.59 -22.14 -8.70
CA GLU A 121 -3.75 -21.91 -9.55
C GLU A 121 -4.81 -20.94 -8.98
N LYS A 122 -4.44 -20.15 -7.96
CA LYS A 122 -5.33 -19.17 -7.35
C LYS A 122 -5.07 -17.74 -7.82
N TYR A 123 -6.06 -16.88 -7.66
CA TYR A 123 -6.00 -15.50 -8.12
C TYR A 123 -5.72 -14.52 -6.98
N TYR A 124 -4.76 -13.63 -7.19
CA TYR A 124 -4.30 -12.65 -6.21
C TYR A 124 -4.34 -11.24 -6.79
N PRO A 125 -5.44 -10.48 -6.57
CA PRO A 125 -5.53 -9.11 -7.04
C PRO A 125 -4.47 -8.22 -6.37
N GLN A 126 -3.83 -7.37 -7.17
CA GLN A 126 -2.73 -6.50 -6.75
C GLN A 126 -3.22 -5.07 -6.64
N SER A 127 -2.80 -4.39 -5.57
CA SER A 127 -3.12 -2.97 -5.36
C SER A 127 -2.02 -2.24 -4.60
N ASP A 128 -1.96 -0.94 -4.86
CA ASP A 128 -1.37 0.03 -3.97
C ASP A 128 -2.48 0.62 -3.09
N HIS A 129 -2.34 0.49 -1.76
CA HIS A 129 -3.32 1.01 -0.80
C HIS A 129 -4.78 0.60 -1.08
N THR A 130 -5.02 -0.66 -1.46
CA THR A 130 -6.36 -1.26 -1.69
C THR A 130 -7.21 -0.60 -2.78
N ASN A 131 -6.59 0.10 -3.72
CA ASN A 131 -7.27 0.70 -4.87
C ASN A 131 -6.82 0.04 -6.19
N THR A 132 -7.58 0.31 -7.27
CA THR A 132 -7.22 -0.07 -8.64
C THR A 132 -5.90 0.54 -9.10
N SER A 133 -5.38 0.11 -10.25
CA SER A 133 -4.14 0.65 -10.82
C SER A 133 -4.21 2.16 -11.02
N TYR A 134 -3.11 2.86 -10.75
CA TYR A 134 -3.02 4.29 -11.03
C TYR A 134 -2.99 4.53 -12.54
N LYS A 135 -3.91 5.35 -13.05
CA LYS A 135 -4.02 5.71 -14.46
C LYS A 135 -3.69 7.19 -14.67
N ARG A 136 -2.83 7.49 -15.65
CA ARG A 136 -2.51 8.86 -16.06
C ARG A 136 -1.94 8.90 -17.48
N ASP A 137 -2.40 9.86 -18.28
CA ASP A 137 -1.83 10.18 -19.59
C ASP A 137 -1.72 8.94 -20.53
N GLY A 138 -2.72 8.04 -20.49
CA GLY A 138 -2.74 6.81 -21.30
C GLY A 138 -1.87 5.66 -20.76
N GLU A 139 -1.19 5.85 -19.63
CA GLU A 139 -0.41 4.81 -18.95
C GLU A 139 -1.07 4.40 -17.63
N TRP A 140 -1.01 3.11 -17.32
CA TRP A 140 -1.39 2.58 -16.00
C TRP A 140 -0.19 1.96 -15.29
N GLN A 141 -0.21 1.95 -13.96
CA GLN A 141 0.80 1.27 -13.15
C GLN A 141 0.26 0.78 -11.80
N VAL A 142 0.85 -0.29 -11.31
CA VAL A 142 0.59 -0.84 -9.97
C VAL A 142 1.81 -1.60 -9.48
N VAL A 143 2.10 -1.52 -8.18
CA VAL A 143 3.11 -2.40 -7.58
C VAL A 143 2.56 -3.82 -7.48
N THR A 144 3.27 -4.76 -8.08
CA THR A 144 2.97 -6.19 -7.97
C THR A 144 3.96 -6.86 -7.03
N ARG A 145 3.43 -7.72 -6.16
CA ARG A 145 4.19 -8.45 -5.14
C ARG A 145 4.14 -9.95 -5.48
N PHE A 146 5.29 -10.52 -5.77
CA PHE A 146 5.47 -11.93 -6.09
C PHE A 146 6.05 -12.63 -4.86
N GLY A 147 5.29 -13.54 -4.27
CA GLY A 147 5.72 -14.36 -3.14
C GLY A 147 5.78 -15.83 -3.55
N GLY A 148 6.94 -16.47 -3.40
CA GLY A 148 7.18 -17.80 -3.95
C GLY A 148 8.65 -18.20 -3.98
N ASP A 149 8.97 -19.24 -4.74
CA ASP A 149 10.33 -19.77 -4.89
C ASP A 149 11.00 -19.35 -6.20
N LEU A 150 12.33 -19.39 -6.24
CA LEU A 150 13.12 -19.10 -7.45
C LEU A 150 12.63 -19.93 -8.64
N GLY A 151 12.35 -19.25 -9.75
CA GLY A 151 11.90 -19.87 -11.01
C GLY A 151 10.40 -20.15 -11.06
N GLU A 152 9.63 -19.84 -10.01
CA GLU A 152 8.19 -20.02 -10.01
C GLU A 152 7.53 -19.17 -11.11
N LYS A 153 6.62 -19.81 -11.86
CA LYS A 153 5.85 -19.18 -12.93
C LYS A 153 4.66 -18.45 -12.32
N TYR A 154 4.46 -17.21 -12.77
CA TYR A 154 3.25 -16.45 -12.54
C TYR A 154 2.61 -16.08 -13.86
N GLU A 155 1.29 -16.11 -13.89
CA GLU A 155 0.50 -15.43 -14.91
C GLU A 155 0.15 -14.06 -14.34
N LEU A 156 0.61 -13.00 -15.00
CA LEU A 156 0.21 -11.64 -14.72
C LEU A 156 -0.92 -11.29 -15.68
N ILE A 157 -2.12 -11.16 -15.12
CA ILE A 157 -3.36 -11.01 -15.87
C ILE A 157 -3.89 -9.61 -15.62
N VAL A 158 -4.31 -8.93 -16.69
CA VAL A 158 -4.92 -7.61 -16.62
C VAL A 158 -6.40 -7.73 -16.88
N TYR A 159 -7.19 -7.13 -16.00
CA TYR A 159 -8.64 -7.06 -16.10
C TYR A 159 -9.09 -5.61 -16.23
N GLU A 160 -10.07 -5.39 -17.11
CA GLU A 160 -10.96 -4.23 -17.06
C GLU A 160 -12.13 -4.54 -16.12
N THR A 161 -12.44 -3.64 -15.19
CA THR A 161 -13.52 -3.84 -14.23
C THR A 161 -14.51 -2.68 -14.21
N ASP A 162 -15.75 -2.99 -13.86
CA ASP A 162 -16.70 -1.98 -13.39
C ASP A 162 -16.53 -1.71 -11.89
N VAL A 163 -17.33 -0.77 -11.37
CA VAL A 163 -17.30 -0.37 -9.96
C VAL A 163 -17.53 -1.57 -9.03
N SER A 164 -18.42 -2.50 -9.39
CA SER A 164 -18.75 -3.65 -8.55
C SER A 164 -17.59 -4.62 -8.44
N ALA A 165 -16.91 -4.94 -9.55
CA ALA A 165 -15.72 -5.80 -9.52
C ALA A 165 -14.54 -5.13 -8.82
N SER A 166 -14.36 -3.82 -9.01
CA SER A 166 -13.33 -3.06 -8.30
C SER A 166 -13.55 -3.04 -6.79
N GLU A 167 -14.79 -2.84 -6.34
CA GLU A 167 -15.14 -2.88 -4.92
C GLU A 167 -14.93 -4.27 -4.33
N PHE A 168 -15.28 -5.32 -5.07
CA PHE A 168 -14.98 -6.70 -4.67
C PHE A 168 -13.48 -6.91 -4.43
N PHE A 169 -12.62 -6.62 -5.41
CA PHE A 169 -11.18 -6.81 -5.24
C PHE A 169 -10.59 -5.97 -4.10
N SER A 170 -11.03 -4.71 -3.98
CA SER A 170 -10.58 -3.82 -2.91
C SER A 170 -10.94 -4.38 -1.53
N THR A 171 -12.17 -4.88 -1.38
CA THR A 171 -12.68 -5.49 -0.15
C THR A 171 -11.95 -6.80 0.17
N THR A 172 -11.77 -7.67 -0.83
CA THR A 172 -11.01 -8.92 -0.68
C THR A 172 -9.61 -8.65 -0.13
N ILE A 173 -8.87 -7.70 -0.71
CA ILE A 173 -7.52 -7.37 -0.25
C ILE A 173 -7.56 -6.80 1.17
N GLN A 174 -8.52 -5.93 1.47
CA GLN A 174 -8.64 -5.36 2.81
C GLN A 174 -8.94 -6.44 3.86
N ASP A 175 -9.82 -7.39 3.55
CA ASP A 175 -10.16 -8.50 4.43
C ASP A 175 -8.97 -9.44 4.65
N TRP A 176 -8.22 -9.77 3.60
CA TRP A 176 -7.00 -10.56 3.71
C TRP A 176 -5.94 -9.88 4.58
N LYS A 177 -5.76 -8.56 4.42
CA LYS A 177 -4.88 -7.76 5.29
C LYS A 177 -5.33 -7.75 6.74
N ASN A 178 -6.62 -7.57 6.99
CA ASN A 178 -7.19 -7.57 8.34
C ASN A 178 -7.00 -8.91 9.07
N GLN A 179 -6.98 -10.01 8.30
CA GLN A 179 -6.85 -11.38 8.82
C GLN A 179 -5.41 -11.91 8.79
N GLU A 180 -4.47 -11.15 8.20
CA GLU A 180 -3.10 -11.61 7.90
C GLU A 180 -3.06 -12.95 7.14
N ALA A 181 -4.05 -13.19 6.28
CA ALA A 181 -4.24 -14.46 5.58
C ALA A 181 -4.59 -14.20 4.11
N TYR A 182 -3.83 -14.82 3.21
CA TYR A 182 -3.94 -14.64 1.75
C TYR A 182 -4.26 -15.98 1.08
N PRO A 183 -5.48 -16.51 1.25
CA PRO A 183 -5.85 -17.84 0.76
C PRO A 183 -5.93 -17.93 -0.77
N GLY A 184 -5.96 -16.80 -1.48
CA GLY A 184 -6.21 -16.72 -2.92
C GLY A 184 -7.69 -16.89 -3.25
N LEU A 185 -8.11 -16.31 -4.38
CA LEU A 185 -9.46 -16.49 -4.93
C LEU A 185 -9.49 -17.72 -5.84
N GLU A 186 -10.59 -18.47 -5.82
CA GLU A 186 -10.87 -19.50 -6.81
C GLU A 186 -11.44 -18.87 -8.09
N ASP A 187 -11.41 -19.61 -9.20
CA ASP A 187 -11.98 -19.14 -10.48
C ASP A 187 -13.47 -18.75 -10.36
N ALA A 188 -14.22 -19.50 -9.56
CA ALA A 188 -15.64 -19.24 -9.30
C ALA A 188 -15.89 -17.98 -8.44
N ASP A 189 -14.87 -17.49 -7.73
CA ASP A 189 -14.96 -16.28 -6.90
C ASP A 189 -14.70 -15.01 -7.73
N MET A 190 -14.19 -15.14 -8.96
CA MET A 190 -13.87 -14.00 -9.80
C MET A 190 -15.14 -13.24 -10.21
N PRO A 191 -15.20 -11.90 -10.05
CA PRO A 191 -16.35 -11.11 -10.46
C PRO A 191 -16.66 -11.28 -11.95
N GLN A 192 -17.92 -11.54 -12.29
CA GLN A 192 -18.33 -11.70 -13.70
C GLN A 192 -18.09 -10.45 -14.55
N SER A 193 -18.05 -9.27 -13.94
CA SER A 193 -17.77 -8.00 -14.61
C SER A 193 -16.27 -7.70 -14.76
N ALA A 194 -15.38 -8.56 -14.25
CA ALA A 194 -13.95 -8.48 -14.51
C ALA A 194 -13.65 -9.14 -15.86
N ILE A 195 -13.33 -8.32 -16.87
CA ILE A 195 -13.04 -8.79 -18.23
C ILE A 195 -11.54 -8.82 -18.44
N GLU A 196 -10.99 -10.00 -18.69
CA GLU A 196 -9.58 -10.15 -19.02
C GLU A 196 -9.27 -9.46 -20.36
N VAL A 197 -8.22 -8.64 -20.36
CA VAL A 197 -7.80 -7.85 -21.51
C VAL A 197 -6.36 -8.12 -21.94
N ASP A 198 -5.53 -8.64 -21.03
CA ASP A 198 -4.16 -9.05 -21.34
C ASP A 198 -3.65 -10.10 -20.36
N ARG A 199 -2.69 -10.91 -20.79
CA ARG A 199 -2.06 -11.95 -19.97
C ARG A 199 -0.64 -12.20 -20.45
N ILE A 200 0.30 -12.18 -19.51
CA ILE A 200 1.69 -12.57 -19.75
C ILE A 200 2.17 -13.57 -18.70
N ASN A 201 3.18 -14.35 -19.03
CA ASN A 201 3.88 -15.20 -18.07
C ASN A 201 5.19 -14.56 -17.65
N VAL A 202 5.48 -14.57 -16.34
CA VAL A 202 6.75 -14.12 -15.78
C VAL A 202 7.27 -15.13 -14.76
N TYR A 203 8.55 -15.03 -14.41
CA TYR A 203 9.23 -15.99 -13.55
C TYR A 203 9.93 -15.28 -12.39
N LEU A 204 9.81 -15.82 -11.18
CA LEU A 204 10.56 -15.29 -10.04
C LEU A 204 12.07 -15.44 -10.24
N GLY A 205 12.81 -14.34 -10.18
CA GLY A 205 14.27 -14.32 -10.31
C GLY A 205 15.03 -14.67 -9.04
N LYS A 206 14.34 -14.79 -7.90
CA LYS A 206 14.90 -15.17 -6.59
C LYS A 206 13.80 -15.72 -5.68
N ASN A 207 14.20 -16.31 -4.55
CA ASN A 207 13.27 -16.74 -3.51
C ASN A 207 12.63 -15.52 -2.83
N CYS A 208 11.30 -15.52 -2.73
CA CYS A 208 10.48 -14.41 -2.25
C CYS A 208 9.48 -14.84 -1.16
N ARG A 209 9.86 -15.80 -0.31
CA ARG A 209 9.01 -16.28 0.79
C ARG A 209 8.72 -15.15 1.79
N GLY A 210 7.46 -15.04 2.22
CA GLY A 210 7.04 -14.02 3.18
C GLY A 210 6.70 -12.65 2.57
N VAL A 211 6.58 -12.57 1.24
CA VAL A 211 6.11 -11.39 0.52
C VAL A 211 4.61 -11.55 0.27
N PHE A 212 3.82 -10.60 0.78
CA PHE A 212 2.36 -10.54 0.67
C PHE A 212 1.92 -9.11 0.31
#